data_AF-A0A2V8UDS9-F1
#
_entry.id   AF-A0A2V8UDS9-F1
#
_cell.length_a   1.000
_cell.length_b   1.000
_cell.length_c   1.000
_cell.angle_alpha   90.00
_cell.angle_beta   90.00
_cell.angle_gamma   90.00
#
_symmetry.space_group_name_H-M   'P 1'
#
loop_
_entity.id
_entity.type
_entity.pdbx_description
1 polymer ?
#
loop_
_entity_poly.entity_id
_entity_poly.type
_entity_poly.pdbx_seq_one_letter_code
_entity_poly.pdbx_strand_id
1 'polypeptide(L)'
;MKLAIVVSGPLASALEMHSKDLGIREYCVFESATRDVASWLRSMDIFVLPSVSEALSNALMEAMACGCAPVASRVGGNPELVEHSHIGLLFDSGSPTQLALCLRELIENNELRRRLD
;
A
#
# COMPACT_ATOMS: atom_id res chain seq x y z
N MET A 1 0.18 10.39 10.50
CA MET A 1 0.31 9.41 9.41
C MET A 1 1.40 9.85 8.45
N LYS A 2 2.17 8.92 7.89
CA LYS A 2 3.18 9.17 6.86
C LYS A 2 2.96 8.18 5.70
N LEU A 3 3.24 8.61 4.47
CA LEU A 3 3.27 7.74 3.30
C LEU A 3 4.74 7.46 2.94
N ALA A 4 5.20 6.23 3.13
CA ALA A 4 6.53 5.82 2.69
C ALA A 4 6.46 5.21 1.29
N ILE A 5 7.31 5.71 0.39
CA ILE A 5 7.46 5.25 -0.99
C ILE A 5 8.91 4.87 -1.19
N VAL A 6 9.17 3.56 -1.16
CA VAL A 6 10.50 2.97 -1.36
C VAL A 6 10.56 2.46 -2.80
N VAL A 7 11.16 3.24 -3.70
CA VAL A 7 11.03 2.99 -5.14
C VAL A 7 12.31 3.31 -5.89
N SER A 8 12.51 2.62 -7.01
CA SER A 8 13.45 3.01 -8.07
C SER A 8 12.71 3.08 -9.39
N GLY A 9 13.14 3.95 -10.29
CA GLY A 9 12.63 3.99 -11.65
C GLY A 9 12.39 5.41 -12.16
N PRO A 10 11.98 5.53 -13.43
CA PRO A 10 11.89 6.81 -14.12
C PRO A 10 10.83 7.75 -13.51
N LEU A 11 9.86 7.21 -12.76
CA LEU A 11 8.78 7.99 -12.16
C LEU A 11 9.07 8.46 -10.72
N ALA A 12 10.19 8.07 -10.10
CA ALA A 12 10.48 8.43 -8.70
C ALA A 12 10.49 9.95 -8.48
N SER A 13 11.23 10.69 -9.32
CA SER A 13 11.28 12.15 -9.24
C SER A 13 9.94 12.82 -9.53
N ALA A 14 9.15 12.24 -10.46
CA ALA A 14 7.84 12.76 -10.81
C ALA A 14 6.84 12.59 -9.64
N LEU A 15 6.87 11.46 -8.93
CA LEU A 15 6.05 11.23 -7.74
C LEU A 15 6.40 12.19 -6.60
N GLU A 16 7.70 12.43 -6.37
CA GLU A 16 8.12 13.40 -5.37
C GLU A 16 7.67 14.82 -5.72
N MET A 17 7.80 15.23 -6.98
CA MET A 17 7.31 16.52 -7.45
C MET A 17 5.79 16.63 -7.31
N HIS A 18 5.05 15.60 -7.70
CA HIS A 18 3.59 15.58 -7.58
C HIS A 18 3.13 15.73 -6.12
N SER A 19 3.85 15.14 -5.16
CA SER A 19 3.54 15.35 -3.74
C SER A 19 3.75 16.79 -3.26
N LYS A 20 4.69 17.54 -3.88
CA LYS A 20 4.88 18.97 -3.61
C LYS A 20 3.74 19.79 -4.18
N ASP A 21 3.33 19.50 -5.41
CA ASP A 21 2.22 20.19 -6.08
C ASP A 21 0.89 19.99 -5.32
N LEU A 22 0.71 18.81 -4.73
CA LEU A 22 -0.43 18.50 -3.86
C LEU A 22 -0.34 19.09 -2.45
N GLY A 23 0.81 19.68 -2.07
CA GLY A 23 1.02 20.23 -0.73
C GLY A 23 1.06 19.18 0.38
N ILE A 24 1.50 17.95 0.07
CA ILE A 24 1.57 16.83 1.02
C ILE A 24 2.98 16.26 1.21
N ARG A 25 4.00 16.90 0.63
CA ARG A 25 5.38 16.39 0.61
C ARG A 25 5.92 16.11 2.01
N GLU A 26 5.54 16.90 3.01
CA GLU A 26 5.93 16.74 4.41
C GLU A 26 5.34 15.49 5.07
N TYR A 27 4.27 14.93 4.50
CA TYR A 27 3.69 13.65 4.93
C TYR A 27 4.30 12.45 4.19
N CYS A 28 5.09 12.68 3.16
CA CYS A 28 5.71 11.62 2.36
C CYS A 28 7.19 11.40 2.75
N VAL A 29 7.60 10.13 2.78
CA VAL A 29 8.99 9.68 2.87
C VAL A 29 9.32 8.99 1.56
N PHE A 30 10.25 9.56 0.80
CA PHE A 30 10.75 8.96 -0.43
C PHE A 30 12.11 8.35 -0.16
N GLU A 31 12.27 7.06 -0.43
CA GLU A 31 13.53 6.33 -0.26
C GLU A 31 13.87 5.57 -1.53
N SER A 32 15.16 5.40 -1.79
CA SER A 32 15.61 4.57 -2.91
C SER A 32 15.28 3.10 -2.66
N ALA A 33 15.06 2.34 -3.73
CA ALA A 33 14.89 0.89 -3.62
C ALA A 33 16.03 0.26 -2.79
N THR A 34 15.68 -0.61 -1.86
CA THR A 34 16.61 -1.29 -0.96
C THR A 34 16.39 -2.79 -0.99
N ARG A 35 17.42 -3.54 -0.61
CA ARG A 35 17.31 -4.98 -0.36
C ARG A 35 16.72 -5.29 1.02
N ASP A 36 16.75 -4.33 1.94
CA ASP A 36 16.16 -4.47 3.27
C ASP A 36 14.68 -4.06 3.28
N VAL A 37 13.90 -4.73 2.43
CA VAL A 37 12.45 -4.48 2.27
C VAL A 37 11.72 -4.78 3.58
N ALA A 38 12.09 -5.86 4.25
CA ALA A 38 11.42 -6.32 5.46
C ALA A 38 11.55 -5.33 6.63
N SER A 39 12.65 -4.58 6.76
CA SER A 39 12.76 -3.52 7.77
C SER A 39 11.76 -2.39 7.51
N TRP A 40 11.52 -2.04 6.25
CA TRP A 40 10.50 -1.04 5.90
C TRP A 40 9.10 -1.56 6.17
N LEU A 41 8.78 -2.76 5.69
CA LEU A 41 7.45 -3.34 5.87
C LEU A 41 7.09 -3.50 7.35
N ARG A 42 8.00 -4.00 8.21
CA ARG A 42 7.77 -4.10 9.66
C ARG A 42 7.59 -2.76 10.38
N SER A 43 7.88 -1.64 9.72
CA SER A 43 7.65 -0.29 10.25
C SER A 43 6.33 0.34 9.76
N MET A 44 5.60 -0.34 8.88
CA MET A 44 4.34 0.13 8.30
C MET A 44 3.14 -0.55 8.97
N ASP A 45 2.05 0.20 9.14
CA ASP A 45 0.78 -0.35 9.63
C ASP A 45 -0.13 -0.84 8.47
N ILE A 46 -0.01 -0.25 7.29
CA ILE A 46 -0.88 -0.51 6.13
C ILE A 46 -0.01 -0.55 4.88
N PHE A 47 -0.16 -1.60 4.07
CA PHE A 47 0.48 -1.72 2.77
C PHE A 47 -0.53 -1.51 1.64
N VAL A 48 -0.15 -0.74 0.61
CA VAL A 48 -1.04 -0.40 -0.52
C VAL A 48 -0.43 -0.86 -1.83
N LEU A 49 -1.19 -1.65 -2.61
CA LEU A 49 -0.83 -2.08 -3.95
C LEU A 49 -1.88 -1.61 -4.98
N PRO A 50 -1.75 -0.40 -5.55
CA PRO A 50 -2.71 0.16 -6.49
C PRO A 50 -2.41 -0.20 -7.95
N SER A 51 -2.01 -1.45 -8.20
CA SER A 51 -1.63 -1.91 -9.55
C SER A 51 -2.80 -1.87 -10.53
N VAL A 52 -2.50 -1.53 -11.79
CA VAL A 52 -3.49 -1.59 -12.89
C VAL A 52 -3.58 -2.98 -13.51
N SER A 53 -2.46 -3.71 -13.48
CA SER A 53 -2.32 -5.09 -13.92
C SER A 53 -1.30 -5.77 -13.01
N GLU A 54 -1.53 -7.05 -12.68
CA GLU A 54 -0.65 -7.85 -11.84
C GLU A 54 -0.78 -9.32 -12.22
N ALA A 55 0.26 -10.12 -12.00
CA ALA A 55 0.14 -11.58 -12.07
C ALA A 55 -0.09 -12.13 -10.66
N LEU A 56 0.95 -12.14 -9.84
CA LEU A 56 0.89 -12.45 -8.42
C LEU A 56 1.94 -11.58 -7.72
N SER A 57 1.52 -10.70 -6.81
CA SER A 57 2.41 -9.71 -6.24
C SER A 57 3.24 -10.27 -5.08
N ASN A 58 4.56 -10.36 -5.29
CA ASN A 58 5.48 -10.70 -4.21
C ASN A 58 5.48 -9.65 -3.09
N ALA A 59 5.41 -8.36 -3.45
CA ALA A 59 5.39 -7.28 -2.48
C ALA A 59 4.16 -7.35 -1.54
N LEU A 60 3.01 -7.78 -2.08
CA LEU A 60 1.80 -8.02 -1.28
C LEU A 60 2.01 -9.17 -0.28
N MET A 61 2.56 -10.29 -0.73
CA MET A 61 2.85 -11.43 0.15
C MET A 61 3.90 -11.09 1.21
N GLU A 62 4.96 -10.35 0.84
CA GLU A 62 5.99 -9.88 1.76
C GLU A 62 5.41 -8.94 2.83
N ALA A 63 4.50 -8.03 2.45
CA ALA A 63 3.83 -7.13 3.36
C ALA A 63 2.94 -7.88 4.36
N MET A 64 2.13 -8.82 3.89
CA MET A 64 1.32 -9.70 4.74
C MET A 64 2.20 -10.50 5.71
N ALA A 65 3.32 -11.06 5.22
CA ALA A 65 4.26 -11.80 6.07
C ALA A 65 4.98 -10.91 7.11
N CYS A 66 5.01 -9.59 6.90
CA CYS A 66 5.57 -8.61 7.83
C CYS A 66 4.52 -8.02 8.79
N GLY A 67 3.26 -8.44 8.72
CA GLY A 67 2.19 -7.98 9.60
C GLY A 67 1.57 -6.64 9.19
N CYS A 68 1.58 -6.31 7.90
CA CYS A 68 0.90 -5.13 7.39
C CYS A 68 -0.53 -5.49 6.95
N ALA A 69 -1.54 -4.74 7.40
CA ALA A 69 -2.87 -4.80 6.80
C ALA A 69 -2.82 -4.44 5.30
N PRO A 70 -3.18 -5.36 4.38
CA PRO A 70 -3.03 -5.12 2.95
C PRO A 70 -4.27 -4.45 2.33
N VAL A 71 -4.04 -3.48 1.45
CA VAL A 71 -5.03 -2.83 0.59
C VAL A 71 -4.58 -2.96 -0.86
N ALA A 72 -5.26 -3.79 -1.66
CA ALA A 72 -4.83 -4.09 -3.03
C ALA A 72 -5.94 -3.85 -4.06
N SER A 73 -5.57 -3.50 -5.29
CA SER A 73 -6.53 -3.46 -6.39
C SER A 73 -6.97 -4.87 -6.79
N ARG A 74 -8.23 -5.01 -7.21
CA ARG A 74 -8.86 -6.27 -7.62
C ARG A 74 -8.46 -6.67 -9.04
N VAL A 75 -7.16 -6.89 -9.24
CA VAL A 75 -6.55 -7.28 -10.53
C VAL A 75 -5.62 -8.46 -10.35
N GLY A 76 -5.42 -9.23 -11.42
CA GLY A 76 -4.51 -10.38 -11.38
C GLY A 76 -4.89 -11.39 -10.30
N GLY A 77 -3.86 -11.94 -9.66
CA GLY A 77 -3.97 -12.86 -8.51
C GLY A 77 -4.13 -12.17 -7.15
N ASN A 78 -4.27 -10.84 -7.07
CA ASN A 78 -4.50 -10.18 -5.78
C ASN A 78 -5.76 -10.70 -5.05
N PRO A 79 -6.90 -10.98 -5.73
CA PRO A 79 -8.07 -11.56 -5.09
C PRO A 79 -7.89 -13.00 -4.62
N GLU A 80 -6.86 -13.70 -5.08
CA GLU A 80 -6.49 -15.04 -4.58
C GLU A 80 -5.67 -14.96 -3.30
N LEU A 81 -4.90 -13.87 -3.12
CA LEU A 81 -4.09 -13.62 -1.93
C LEU A 81 -4.87 -12.92 -0.82
N VAL A 82 -5.83 -12.06 -1.18
CA VAL A 82 -6.57 -11.21 -0.23
C VAL A 82 -8.05 -11.53 -0.30
N GLU A 83 -8.55 -12.22 0.73
CA GLU A 83 -9.99 -12.35 0.96
C GLU A 83 -10.53 -11.06 1.58
N HIS A 84 -11.36 -10.35 0.81
CA HIS A 84 -11.87 -9.03 1.16
C HIS A 84 -12.59 -9.03 2.52
N SER A 85 -12.25 -8.06 3.37
CA SER A 85 -12.75 -7.88 4.75
C SER A 85 -12.37 -8.99 5.75
N HIS A 86 -11.65 -10.02 5.31
CA HIS A 86 -11.19 -11.12 6.17
C HIS A 86 -9.70 -11.02 6.46
N ILE A 87 -8.85 -10.93 5.42
CA ILE A 87 -7.38 -10.83 5.53
C ILE A 87 -6.80 -9.61 4.78
N GLY A 88 -7.67 -8.70 4.34
CA GLY A 88 -7.30 -7.42 3.74
C GLY A 88 -8.48 -6.71 3.08
N LEU A 89 -8.21 -5.55 2.48
CA LEU A 89 -9.20 -4.79 1.72
C LEU A 89 -8.86 -4.79 0.22
N LEU A 90 -9.89 -4.84 -0.60
CA LEU A 90 -9.79 -4.85 -2.06
C LEU A 90 -10.62 -3.72 -2.62
N PHE A 91 -10.09 -3.03 -3.63
CA PHE A 91 -10.76 -1.95 -4.33
C PHE A 91 -10.65 -2.11 -5.85
N ASP A 92 -11.51 -1.45 -6.60
CA ASP A 92 -11.49 -1.49 -8.06
C ASP A 92 -10.30 -0.73 -8.63
N SER A 93 -9.62 -1.33 -9.61
CA SER A 93 -8.48 -0.71 -10.28
C SER A 93 -8.85 0.63 -10.90
N GLY A 94 -7.97 1.63 -10.74
CA GLY A 94 -8.23 2.98 -11.23
C GLY A 94 -9.27 3.77 -10.42
N SER A 95 -9.64 3.31 -9.21
CA SER A 95 -10.56 4.01 -8.32
C SER A 95 -9.87 4.62 -7.09
N PRO A 96 -9.33 5.85 -7.18
CA PRO A 96 -8.80 6.58 -6.02
C PRO A 96 -9.82 6.74 -4.90
N THR A 97 -11.11 6.88 -5.25
CA THR A 97 -12.20 7.02 -4.28
C THR A 97 -12.34 5.77 -3.42
N GLN A 98 -12.38 4.56 -4.03
CA GLN A 98 -12.49 3.33 -3.24
C GLN A 98 -11.22 3.04 -2.45
N LEU A 99 -10.04 3.34 -3.00
CA LEU A 99 -8.79 3.25 -2.27
C LEU A 99 -8.83 4.14 -1.00
N ALA A 100 -9.28 5.39 -1.14
CA ALA A 100 -9.40 6.31 -0.02
C ALA A 100 -10.39 5.80 1.05
N LEU A 101 -11.50 5.16 0.64
CA LEU A 101 -12.44 4.54 1.58
C LEU A 101 -11.79 3.39 2.36
N CYS A 102 -11.07 2.50 1.69
CA CYS A 102 -10.35 1.39 2.33
C CYS A 102 -9.31 1.92 3.34
N LEU A 103 -8.52 2.92 2.92
CA LEU A 103 -7.51 3.52 3.80
C LEU A 103 -8.16 4.17 5.03
N ARG A 104 -9.23 4.95 4.83
CA ARG A 104 -9.94 5.60 5.93
C ARG A 104 -10.45 4.58 6.95
N GLU A 105 -11.02 3.47 6.47
CA GLU A 105 -11.50 2.38 7.33
C GLU A 105 -10.39 1.82 8.23
N LEU A 106 -9.20 1.53 7.68
CA LEU A 106 -8.07 1.01 8.45
C LEU A 106 -7.38 2.05 9.35
N ILE A 107 -7.42 3.33 8.96
CA ILE A 107 -6.88 4.43 9.77
C ILE A 107 -7.77 4.68 10.99
N GLU A 108 -9.09 4.68 10.80
CA GLU A 108 -10.07 5.00 11.84
C GLU A 108 -10.39 3.78 12.73
N ASN A 109 -10.22 2.56 12.24
CA ASN A 109 -10.52 1.33 12.97
C ASN A 109 -9.25 0.52 13.30
N ASN A 110 -8.62 0.83 14.43
CA ASN A 110 -7.43 0.13 14.91
C ASN A 110 -7.67 -1.36 15.21
N GLU A 111 -8.88 -1.75 15.62
CA GLU A 111 -9.22 -3.15 15.90
C GLU A 111 -9.26 -3.95 14.61
N LEU A 112 -9.91 -3.41 13.57
CA LEU A 112 -9.90 -4.01 12.25
C LEU A 112 -8.48 -4.11 11.71
N ARG A 113 -7.67 -3.04 11.78
CA ARG A 113 -6.29 -3.06 11.28
C ARG A 113 -5.47 -4.18 11.92
N ARG A 114 -5.46 -4.28 13.26
CA ARG A 114 -4.73 -5.34 13.99
C ARG A 114 -5.24 -6.75 13.73
N ARG A 115 -6.47 -6.91 13.25
CA ARG A 115 -7.01 -8.22 12.85
C ARG A 115 -6.53 -8.64 11.47
N LEU A 116 -6.16 -7.68 10.63
CA LEU A 116 -5.67 -7.88 9.26
C LEU A 116 -4.13 -7.91 9.17
N ASP A 117 -3.44 -7.55 10.25
CA ASP A 117 -1.99 -7.72 10.47
C ASP A 117 -1.65 -9.18 10.79
#